data_AF-A0A674IBM3-F1
#
_entry.id   AF-A0A674IBM3-F1
#
_cell.length_a   1.000
_cell.length_b   1.000
_cell.length_c   1.000
_cell.angle_alpha   90.00
_cell.angle_beta   90.00
_cell.angle_gamma   90.00
#
_symmetry.space_group_name_H-M   'P 1'
#
loop_
_entity.id
_entity.type
_entity.pdbx_description
1 polymer ?
#
loop_
_entity_poly.entity_id
_entity_poly.type
_entity_poly.pdbx_seq_one_letter_code
_entity_poly.pdbx_strand_id
1 'polypeptide(L)' 'MENAHSSPAAAVLQRFGVQESCGLSPEQVRRSRDKYGPNGESAPREVGVPVWGGRGR' A
#
# COMPACT_ATOMS: atom_id res chain seq x y z
N MET A 1 -8.79 -2.07 -0.92
CA MET A 1 -10.17 -2.32 -1.36
C MET A 1 -10.07 -2.93 -2.74
N GLU A 2 -10.48 -4.17 -2.91
CA GLU A 2 -10.11 -4.99 -4.09
C GLU A 2 -10.87 -4.55 -5.36
N ASN A 3 -12.14 -4.15 -5.22
CA ASN A 3 -13.01 -3.71 -6.32
C ASN A 3 -13.27 -2.20 -6.33
N ALA A 4 -12.27 -1.39 -5.94
CA ALA A 4 -12.44 0.06 -5.89
C ALA A 4 -12.75 0.67 -7.27
N HIS A 5 -12.25 0.06 -8.35
CA HIS A 5 -12.46 0.50 -9.73
C HIS A 5 -13.91 0.41 -10.22
N SER A 6 -14.71 -0.50 -9.66
CA SER A 6 -16.14 -0.64 -9.99
C SER A 6 -17.06 0.12 -9.04
N SER A 7 -16.50 0.81 -8.04
CA SER A 7 -17.27 1.50 -7.00
C SER A 7 -17.32 3.00 -7.26
N PRO A 8 -18.44 3.69 -6.99
CA PRO A 8 -18.48 5.13 -7.05
C PRO A 8 -17.55 5.75 -6.00
N ALA A 9 -16.91 6.88 -6.35
CA ALA A 9 -15.93 7.55 -5.49
C ALA A 9 -16.47 7.82 -4.08
N ALA A 10 -17.73 8.28 -3.96
CA ALA A 10 -18.38 8.52 -2.68
C ALA A 10 -18.43 7.27 -1.77
N ALA A 11 -18.66 6.09 -2.34
CA ALA A 11 -18.67 4.84 -1.57
C ALA A 11 -17.27 4.45 -1.09
N VAL A 12 -16.24 4.72 -1.90
CA VAL A 12 -14.84 4.51 -1.51
C VAL A 12 -14.47 5.45 -0.37
N LEU A 13 -14.79 6.75 -0.49
CA LEU A 13 -14.53 7.76 0.53
C LEU A 13 -15.24 7.42 1.86
N GLN A 14 -16.52 7.03 1.80
CA GLN A 14 -17.25 6.60 3.00
C GLN A 14 -16.65 5.36 3.66
N ARG A 15 -16.23 4.36 2.86
CA ARG A 15 -15.64 3.13 3.39
C ARG A 15 -14.36 3.38 4.20
N PHE A 16 -13.58 4.38 3.81
CA PHE A 16 -12.37 4.78 4.54
C PHE A 16 -12.61 5.93 5.54
N GLY A 17 -13.84 6.46 5.61
CA GLY A 17 -14.19 7.58 6.48
C GLY A 17 -13.30 8.81 6.22
N VAL A 18 -13.03 9.09 4.95
CA VAL A 18 -12.09 10.14 4.51
C VAL A 18 -12.84 11.23 3.74
N GLN A 19 -12.47 12.48 3.97
CA GLN A 19 -12.95 13.62 3.18
C GLN A 19 -12.00 13.90 2.03
N GLU A 20 -12.57 14.17 0.85
CA GLU A 20 -11.79 14.44 -0.37
C GLU A 20 -10.89 15.68 -0.24
N SER A 21 -11.36 16.71 0.49
CA SER A 21 -10.66 18.00 0.64
C SER A 21 -9.45 17.97 1.57
N CYS A 22 -9.39 17.02 2.51
CA CYS A 22 -8.41 17.05 3.61
C CYS A 22 -7.64 15.74 3.81
N GLY A 23 -8.09 14.63 3.19
CA GLY A 23 -7.45 13.34 3.35
C GLY A 23 -7.60 12.74 4.75
N LEU A 24 -6.69 11.81 5.10
CA LEU A 24 -6.71 11.06 6.37
C LEU A 24 -6.03 11.84 7.49
N SER A 25 -6.57 11.74 8.71
CA SER A 25 -5.89 12.24 9.91
C SER A 25 -4.65 11.39 10.26
N PRO A 26 -3.69 11.93 11.04
CA PRO A 26 -2.52 11.18 11.49
C PRO A 26 -2.88 9.87 12.22
N GLU A 27 -3.96 9.88 13.00
CA GLU A 27 -4.46 8.66 13.69
C GLU A 27 -5.04 7.63 12.73
N GLN A 28 -5.74 8.07 11.67
CA GLN A 28 -6.22 7.18 10.62
C GLN A 28 -5.07 6.57 9.83
N VAL A 29 -4.00 7.33 9.57
CA VAL A 29 -2.78 6.83 8.93
C VAL A 29 -2.12 5.75 9.78
N ARG A 30 -1.93 6.00 11.09
CA ARG A 30 -1.36 5.01 12.03
C ARG A 30 -2.15 3.71 12.03
N ARG A 31 -3.46 3.79 12.27
CA ARG A 31 -4.34 2.61 12.28
C ARG A 31 -4.35 1.86 10.93
N SER A 32 -4.28 2.60 9.82
CA SER A 32 -4.22 1.97 8.49
C SER A 32 -2.90 1.26 8.26
N ARG A 33 -1.78 1.85 8.69
CA ARG A 33 -0.46 1.22 8.61
C ARG A 33 -0.36 -0.03 9.50
N ASP A 34 -0.90 0.02 10.71
CA ASP A 34 -0.95 -1.15 11.60
C ASP A 34 -1.82 -2.28 11.01
N LYS A 35 -2.92 -1.92 10.36
CA LYS A 35 -3.86 -2.88 9.78
C LYS A 35 -3.39 -3.51 8.45
N TYR A 36 -2.85 -2.69 7.55
CA TYR A 36 -2.53 -3.10 6.17
C TYR A 36 -1.03 -3.31 5.94
N GLY A 37 -0.19 -2.93 6.90
CA GLY A 37 1.26 -2.93 6.76
C GLY A 37 1.78 -1.72 5.96
N PRO A 38 3.11 -1.56 5.90
CA PRO A 38 3.75 -0.56 5.07
C PRO A 38 3.56 -0.85 3.57
N ASN A 39 3.25 0.20 2.80
CA ASN A 39 3.10 0.09 1.35
C ASN A 39 4.45 -0.31 0.71
N GLY A 40 4.45 -1.39 -0.08
CA GLY A 40 5.64 -1.91 -0.77
C GLY A 40 6.37 -3.06 -0.06
N GLU A 41 5.97 -3.44 1.16
CA GLU A 41 6.59 -4.57 1.88
C GLU A 41 5.94 -5.92 1.53
N SER A 42 4.73 -5.89 0.95
CA SER A 42 4.04 -7.08 0.42
C SER A 42 4.59 -7.56 -0.93
N ALA A 43 5.38 -6.73 -1.62
CA ALA A 43 6.23 -7.25 -2.68
C ALA A 43 7.35 -8.01 -1.96
N PRO A 44 7.49 -9.33 -2.13
CA PRO A 44 8.62 -10.04 -1.56
C PRO A 44 9.86 -9.30 -2.03
N ARG A 45 10.55 -8.63 -1.09
CA ARG A 45 11.86 -8.02 -1.35
C ARG A 45 12.65 -9.14 -1.98
N GLU A 46 13.03 -8.97 -3.25
CA GLU A 46 13.70 -10.01 -4.02
C GLU A 46 14.87 -10.51 -3.16
N VAL A 47 14.68 -11.67 -2.53
CA VAL A 47 15.66 -12.28 -1.64
C VAL A 47 16.74 -12.74 -2.58
N GLY A 48 17.77 -11.90 -2.69
CA GLY A 48 19.01 -12.14 -3.41
C GLY A 48 18.85 -12.88 -4.72
N VAL A 49 18.61 -12.17 -5.82
CA VAL A 49 19.10 -12.69 -7.11
C VAL A 49 20.64 -12.64 -7.02
N PRO A 50 21.35 -13.78 -6.99
CA PRO A 50 22.80 -13.74 -7.13
C PRO A 50 23.09 -13.14 -8.50
N VAL A 51 23.91 -12.08 -8.52
CA VAL A 51 24.42 -11.52 -9.77
C VAL A 51 25.24 -12.61 -10.48
N TRP A 52 24.68 -13.25 -11.51
CA TRP A 52 25.44 -14.09 -12.42
C TRP A 52 26.28 -13.16 -13.31
N GLY A 53 27.41 -12.71 -12.77
CA GLY A 53 28.31 -11.77 -13.44
C GLY A 53 29.73 -11.69 -12.85
N GLY A 54 30.09 -12.57 -11.92
CA GLY A 54 31.46 -12.67 -11.42
C GLY A 54 32.31 -13.53 -12.34
N ARG A 55 32.94 -12.94 -13.36
CA ARG A 55 34.12 -13.52 -14.02
C ARG A 55 35.21 -13.70 -12.96
N GLY A 56 35.37 -14.92 -12.46
CA GLY A 56 36.52 -15.33 -11.65
C GLY A 56 37.44 -16.20 -12.49
N ARG A 57 38.62 -15.62 -12.78
CA ARG A 57 39.90 -16.21 -13.22
C ARG A 57 39.89 -17.43 -14.15
#